data_AF-A0A9P6ZS50-F1
#
_entry.id   AF-A0A9P6ZS50-F1
#
_cell.length_a   1.000
_cell.length_b   1.000
_cell.length_c   1.000
_cell.angle_alpha   90.00
_cell.angle_beta   90.00
_cell.angle_gamma   90.00
#
_symmetry.space_group_name_H-M   'P 1'
#
loop_
_entity.id
_entity.type
_entity.pdbx_description
1 polymer ?
#
loop_
_entity_poly.entity_id
_entity_poly.type
_entity_poly.pdbx_seq_one_letter_code
_entity_poly.pdbx_strand_id
1 'polypeptide(L)'
;MATKFASHPHPFSNSMTIVSDDPSWWPSIDSYRVLSYFVVAAFVGVLYDWTLTFGQEVELIWRQRWSLMTVLYLGVRYLGIISAAYPEHCGQCSDDLADRFSESPAQMFAIPLQLTAAPCRNVSRILFIVCDWTNMVVFPMLWAIIIARLYAMYQQSRKILIFLFVTFLADNIFNTVVNIMTTMHTSGEELILSGTYQCSIGFAEGIPLLDAVTWILGTVWEVLALCLAVRIAVKHFRERRQYSAGGIIGDCFTVLIKTHVLYFASFGAVSCFSLILNLSPTLSAENPQIYAGFLQILTVVQSFVLGPRLILGIREYQAKFVADSDAATDMTSIAFQEREHVPTGSSV
;
A
#
# COMPACT_ATOMS: atom_id res chain seq x y z
N MET A 1 -44.20 -5.66 50.84
CA MET A 1 -43.13 -6.58 50.39
C MET A 1 -43.58 -7.21 49.08
N ALA A 2 -43.20 -6.61 47.93
CA ALA A 2 -43.23 -7.22 46.59
C ALA A 2 -42.69 -6.20 45.56
N THR A 3 -41.43 -6.41 45.17
CA THR A 3 -40.77 -6.17 43.87
C THR A 3 -41.45 -5.28 42.82
N LYS A 4 -40.76 -4.20 42.39
CA LYS A 4 -41.00 -3.51 41.11
C LYS A 4 -39.76 -3.62 40.23
N PHE A 5 -40.00 -4.08 39.00
CA PHE A 5 -39.03 -4.44 37.96
C PHE A 5 -38.08 -3.31 37.55
N ALA A 6 -36.83 -3.69 37.32
CA ALA A 6 -35.86 -2.93 36.54
C ALA A 6 -36.32 -2.81 35.08
N SER A 7 -36.17 -1.63 34.50
CA SER A 7 -36.15 -1.44 33.05
C SER A 7 -34.81 -0.81 32.68
N HIS A 8 -34.00 -1.58 31.96
CA HIS A 8 -32.80 -1.11 31.27
C HIS A 8 -33.20 -0.15 30.13
N PRO A 9 -32.54 1.00 29.95
CA PRO A 9 -32.66 1.77 28.72
C PRO A 9 -31.81 1.11 27.62
N HIS A 10 -32.43 0.89 26.46
CA HIS A 10 -31.77 0.46 25.22
C HIS A 10 -30.76 1.51 24.72
N PRO A 11 -29.61 1.13 24.12
CA PRO A 11 -28.64 2.06 23.56
C PRO A 11 -28.95 2.29 22.07
N PHE A 12 -30.05 2.97 21.75
CA PHE A 12 -30.20 3.61 20.44
C PHE A 12 -30.30 5.11 20.70
N SER A 13 -29.11 5.73 20.82
CA SER A 13 -28.96 7.17 20.95
C SER A 13 -29.48 7.85 19.68
N ASN A 14 -30.44 8.75 19.85
CA ASN A 14 -30.91 9.68 18.83
C ASN A 14 -29.73 10.55 18.36
N SER A 15 -29.13 10.21 17.22
CA SER A 15 -28.05 10.99 16.63
C SER A 15 -28.63 12.07 15.71
N MET A 16 -28.39 13.32 16.09
CA MET A 16 -28.89 14.54 15.47
C MET A 16 -28.15 14.84 14.16
N THR A 17 -28.86 14.99 13.05
CA THR A 17 -28.32 15.57 11.81
C THR A 17 -28.20 17.07 12.00
N ILE A 18 -27.02 17.65 11.74
CA ILE A 18 -26.78 19.09 11.86
C ILE A 18 -26.98 19.72 10.49
N VAL A 19 -27.89 20.69 10.37
CA VAL A 19 -28.14 21.43 9.12
C VAL A 19 -27.73 22.88 9.33
N SER A 20 -26.85 23.41 8.48
CA SER A 20 -26.39 24.79 8.56
C SER A 20 -26.11 25.38 7.17
N ASP A 21 -26.67 26.58 6.93
CA ASP A 21 -26.42 27.36 5.71
C ASP A 21 -25.49 28.56 5.99
N ASP A 22 -24.76 28.54 7.11
CA ASP A 22 -23.85 29.62 7.49
C ASP A 22 -22.59 29.62 6.59
N PRO A 23 -22.24 30.75 5.93
CA PRO A 23 -21.00 30.90 5.18
C PRO A 23 -19.72 30.59 5.97
N SER A 24 -19.76 30.59 7.30
CA SER A 24 -18.62 30.18 8.15
C SER A 24 -18.13 28.75 7.87
N TRP A 25 -18.96 27.89 7.28
CA TRP A 25 -18.61 26.52 6.89
C TRP A 25 -17.93 26.38 5.52
N TRP A 26 -17.88 27.45 4.71
CA TRP A 26 -17.27 27.39 3.37
C TRP A 26 -15.82 26.89 3.36
N PRO A 27 -14.93 27.26 4.31
CA PRO A 27 -13.57 26.72 4.34
C PRO A 27 -13.52 25.20 4.52
N SER A 28 -14.41 24.63 5.32
CA SER A 28 -14.51 23.18 5.52
C SER A 28 -14.98 22.49 4.24
N ILE A 29 -16.01 23.03 3.58
CA ILE A 29 -16.50 22.52 2.29
C ILE A 29 -15.38 22.54 1.24
N ASP A 30 -14.65 23.65 1.14
CA ASP A 30 -13.50 23.78 0.23
C ASP A 30 -12.40 22.75 0.55
N SER A 31 -12.10 22.55 1.84
CA SER A 31 -11.09 21.58 2.28
C SER A 31 -11.42 20.15 1.85
N TYR A 32 -12.67 19.72 2.01
CA TYR A 32 -13.11 18.40 1.52
C TYR A 32 -13.05 18.29 -0.01
N ARG A 33 -13.39 19.36 -0.74
CA ARG A 33 -13.28 19.39 -2.20
C ARG A 33 -11.83 19.31 -2.68
N VAL A 34 -10.91 19.98 -1.99
CA VAL A 34 -9.49 19.90 -2.30
C VAL A 34 -8.99 18.47 -2.11
N LEU A 35 -9.32 17.83 -0.99
CA LEU A 35 -8.95 16.44 -0.71
C LEU A 35 -9.49 15.47 -1.76
N SER A 36 -10.72 15.65 -2.24
CA SER A 36 -11.28 14.77 -3.28
C SER A 36 -10.51 14.81 -4.60
N TYR A 37 -9.92 15.96 -4.97
CA TYR A 37 -9.02 16.02 -6.13
C TYR A 37 -7.73 15.23 -5.94
N PHE A 38 -7.15 15.25 -4.73
CA PHE A 38 -5.97 14.43 -4.40
C PHE A 38 -6.29 12.94 -4.47
N VAL A 39 -7.47 12.51 -3.99
CA VAL A 39 -7.96 11.12 -4.11
C VAL A 39 -7.99 10.70 -5.58
N VAL A 40 -8.64 11.50 -6.43
CA VAL A 40 -8.78 11.18 -7.86
C VAL A 40 -7.40 11.13 -8.53
N ALA A 41 -6.50 12.05 -8.21
CA ALA A 41 -5.13 12.04 -8.73
C ALA A 41 -4.36 10.79 -8.30
N ALA A 42 -4.49 10.37 -7.04
CA ALA A 42 -3.87 9.15 -6.52
C ALA A 42 -4.40 7.90 -7.26
N PHE A 43 -5.72 7.79 -7.43
CA PHE A 43 -6.37 6.71 -8.17
C PHE A 43 -5.89 6.62 -9.61
N VAL A 44 -5.89 7.75 -10.33
CA VAL A 44 -5.39 7.80 -11.71
C VAL A 44 -3.92 7.38 -11.77
N GLY A 45 -3.11 7.77 -10.79
CA GLY A 45 -1.71 7.33 -10.67
C GLY A 45 -1.57 5.81 -10.52
N VAL A 46 -2.39 5.18 -9.68
CA VAL A 46 -2.41 3.72 -9.50
C VAL A 46 -2.85 3.01 -10.77
N LEU A 47 -3.93 3.47 -11.41
CA LEU A 47 -4.40 2.90 -12.67
C LEU A 47 -3.35 3.03 -13.76
N TYR A 48 -2.70 4.18 -13.87
CA TYR A 48 -1.65 4.42 -14.84
C TYR A 48 -0.48 3.43 -14.62
N ASP A 49 0.01 3.29 -13.39
CA ASP A 49 1.05 2.31 -13.06
C ASP A 49 0.62 0.86 -13.36
N TRP A 50 -0.65 0.54 -13.11
CA TRP A 50 -1.23 -0.76 -13.44
C TRP A 50 -1.22 -1.01 -14.94
N THR A 51 -1.70 -0.07 -15.75
CA THR A 51 -1.70 -0.24 -17.22
C THR A 51 -0.28 -0.42 -17.78
N LEU A 52 0.72 0.28 -17.22
CA LEU A 52 2.11 0.18 -17.68
C LEU A 52 2.75 -1.16 -17.35
N THR A 53 2.43 -1.74 -16.19
CA THR A 53 3.09 -2.97 -15.71
C THR A 53 2.28 -4.23 -16.01
N PHE A 54 1.03 -4.11 -16.49
CA PHE A 54 0.15 -5.25 -16.79
C PHE A 54 0.78 -6.26 -17.75
N GLY A 55 1.46 -5.80 -18.81
CA GLY A 55 2.13 -6.70 -19.75
C GLY A 55 3.20 -7.56 -19.08
N GLN A 56 4.04 -6.94 -18.24
CA GLN A 56 5.04 -7.66 -17.46
C GLN A 56 4.40 -8.59 -16.43
N GLU A 57 3.27 -8.20 -15.83
CA GLU A 57 2.56 -9.02 -14.85
C GLU A 57 2.05 -10.32 -15.46
N VAL A 58 1.47 -10.27 -16.66
CA VAL A 58 0.99 -11.47 -17.37
C VAL A 58 2.13 -12.46 -17.60
N GLU A 59 3.29 -11.97 -18.04
CA GLU A 59 4.44 -12.82 -18.33
C GLU A 59 5.14 -13.37 -17.08
N LEU A 60 5.38 -12.51 -16.08
CA LEU A 60 6.21 -12.84 -14.92
C LEU A 60 5.43 -13.42 -13.74
N ILE A 61 4.12 -13.14 -13.64
CA ILE A 61 3.27 -13.56 -12.53
C ILE A 61 2.28 -14.61 -13.00
N TRP A 62 1.44 -14.30 -13.98
CA TRP A 62 0.31 -15.17 -14.36
C TRP A 62 0.74 -16.44 -15.08
N ARG A 63 1.79 -16.39 -15.92
CA ARG A 63 2.33 -17.56 -16.63
C ARG A 63 3.27 -18.42 -15.79
N GLN A 64 3.66 -17.97 -14.59
CA GLN A 64 4.57 -18.71 -13.71
C GLN A 64 3.83 -19.60 -12.70
N ARG A 65 4.58 -20.51 -12.05
CA ARG A 65 4.03 -21.33 -10.97
C ARG A 65 3.65 -20.45 -9.78
N TRP A 66 2.46 -20.67 -9.26
CA TRP A 66 1.94 -19.91 -8.13
C TRP A 66 2.75 -20.23 -6.89
N SER A 67 3.25 -19.17 -6.25
CA SER A 67 4.00 -19.21 -5.00
C SER A 67 3.36 -18.28 -3.98
N LEU A 68 3.71 -18.43 -2.70
CA LEU A 68 3.20 -17.52 -1.65
C LEU A 68 3.50 -16.05 -1.97
N MET A 69 4.68 -15.75 -2.53
CA MET A 69 5.02 -14.40 -3.01
C MET A 69 4.13 -13.91 -4.15
N THR A 70 3.63 -14.81 -4.99
CA THR A 70 2.66 -14.48 -6.05
C THR A 70 1.32 -14.07 -5.45
N VAL A 71 0.84 -14.83 -4.45
CA VAL A 71 -0.42 -14.50 -3.75
C VAL A 71 -0.29 -13.18 -3.00
N LEU A 72 0.82 -12.94 -2.30
CA LEU A 72 1.07 -11.65 -1.64
C LEU A 72 1.12 -10.50 -2.64
N TYR A 73 1.79 -10.69 -3.79
CA TYR A 73 1.83 -9.69 -4.86
C TYR A 73 0.43 -9.35 -5.38
N LEU A 74 -0.35 -10.37 -5.76
CA LEU A 74 -1.71 -10.19 -6.27
C LEU A 74 -2.61 -9.57 -5.19
N GLY A 75 -2.46 -9.98 -3.93
CA GLY A 75 -3.16 -9.37 -2.80
C GLY A 75 -2.91 -7.87 -2.71
N VAL A 76 -1.65 -7.45 -2.59
CA VAL A 76 -1.30 -6.01 -2.52
C VAL A 76 -1.76 -5.25 -3.78
N ARG A 77 -1.61 -5.85 -4.96
CA ARG A 77 -1.93 -5.19 -6.24
C ARG A 77 -3.43 -4.95 -6.41
N TYR A 78 -4.24 -6.01 -6.26
CA TYR A 78 -5.67 -5.93 -6.51
C TYR A 78 -6.44 -5.35 -5.34
N LEU A 79 -6.01 -5.58 -4.08
CA LEU A 79 -6.58 -4.85 -2.94
C LEU A 79 -6.34 -3.35 -3.06
N GLY A 80 -5.19 -2.92 -3.61
CA GLY A 80 -4.92 -1.50 -3.87
C GLY A 80 -5.76 -0.89 -4.98
N ILE A 81 -5.99 -1.61 -6.07
CA ILE A 81 -6.89 -1.15 -7.13
C ILE A 81 -8.31 -1.05 -6.60
N ILE A 82 -8.74 -2.03 -5.80
CA ILE A 82 -10.04 -2.04 -5.16
C ILE A 82 -10.15 -0.89 -4.16
N SER A 83 -9.15 -0.67 -3.31
CA SER A 83 -9.15 0.40 -2.31
C SER A 83 -9.14 1.78 -2.96
N ALA A 84 -8.38 1.97 -4.03
CA ALA A 84 -8.32 3.24 -4.75
C ALA A 84 -9.54 3.47 -5.65
N ALA A 85 -10.20 2.40 -6.13
CA ALA A 85 -11.43 2.48 -6.91
C ALA A 85 -12.66 2.75 -6.03
N TYR A 86 -12.65 2.29 -4.77
CA TYR A 86 -13.57 2.82 -3.78
C TYR A 86 -13.11 4.23 -3.42
N PRO A 87 -14.00 5.23 -3.40
CA PRO A 87 -13.63 6.59 -3.06
C PRO A 87 -13.06 6.57 -1.64
N GLU A 88 -11.73 6.65 -1.58
CA GLU A 88 -10.93 6.23 -0.45
C GLU A 88 -11.14 7.13 0.77
N HIS A 89 -11.88 8.23 0.67
CA HIS A 89 -12.19 9.12 1.79
C HIS A 89 -13.68 9.42 1.86
N CYS A 90 -14.31 8.73 2.79
CA CYS A 90 -15.71 8.82 3.05
C CYS A 90 -16.05 10.06 3.86
N GLY A 91 -16.42 11.11 3.14
CA GLY A 91 -17.00 12.32 3.72
C GLY A 91 -18.08 12.94 2.86
N GLN A 92 -18.31 12.51 1.61
CA GLN A 92 -19.25 13.17 0.70
C GLN A 92 -20.15 12.14 0.04
N CYS A 93 -21.37 11.99 0.55
CA CYS A 93 -22.46 11.48 -0.27
C CYS A 93 -22.95 12.67 -1.07
N SER A 94 -22.71 12.72 -2.38
CA SER A 94 -23.36 13.72 -3.21
C SER A 94 -24.49 13.03 -3.96
N ASP A 95 -25.73 13.18 -3.45
CA ASP A 95 -26.94 12.84 -4.20
C ASP A 95 -27.08 13.74 -5.45
N ASP A 96 -26.43 14.91 -5.45
CA ASP A 96 -26.52 15.94 -6.50
C ASP A 96 -25.79 15.57 -7.81
N LEU A 97 -24.88 14.59 -7.79
CA LEU A 97 -24.17 14.17 -9.00
C LEU A 97 -25.03 13.24 -9.88
N ALA A 98 -26.04 12.58 -9.32
CA ALA A 98 -26.94 11.72 -10.07
C ALA A 98 -27.89 12.53 -10.99
N ASP A 99 -28.31 13.73 -10.57
CA ASP A 99 -29.23 14.56 -11.35
C ASP A 99 -28.54 15.40 -12.44
N ARG A 100 -27.23 15.65 -12.36
CA ARG A 100 -26.49 16.45 -13.38
C ARG A 100 -25.73 15.66 -14.45
N PHE A 101 -25.49 14.35 -14.27
CA PHE A 101 -24.71 13.55 -15.24
C PHE A 101 -25.55 12.72 -16.21
N SER A 102 -26.83 13.08 -16.42
CA SER A 102 -27.72 12.41 -17.38
C SER A 102 -27.37 12.70 -18.86
N GLU A 103 -26.43 13.62 -19.16
CA GLU A 103 -26.17 14.06 -20.55
C GLU A 103 -24.69 14.09 -20.99
N SER A 104 -23.82 13.14 -20.59
CA SER A 104 -22.50 13.02 -21.23
C SER A 104 -22.10 11.58 -21.64
N PRO A 105 -21.40 11.37 -22.77
CA PRO A 105 -21.04 10.04 -23.26
C PRO A 105 -19.82 9.40 -22.55
N ALA A 106 -19.35 9.93 -21.42
CA ALA A 106 -18.20 9.40 -20.69
C ALA A 106 -18.51 8.14 -19.83
N GLN A 107 -19.58 7.40 -20.16
CA GLN A 107 -20.12 6.31 -19.34
C GLN A 107 -19.34 4.98 -19.38
N MET A 108 -18.12 4.91 -19.93
CA MET A 108 -17.43 3.61 -20.07
C MET A 108 -16.51 3.24 -18.91
N PHE A 109 -16.22 4.15 -17.97
CA PHE A 109 -15.32 3.87 -16.84
C PHE A 109 -15.95 4.02 -15.44
N ALA A 110 -17.20 4.44 -15.34
CA ALA A 110 -17.92 4.42 -14.07
C ALA A 110 -18.58 3.05 -13.89
N ILE A 111 -18.03 2.23 -13.00
CA ILE A 111 -18.74 1.04 -12.51
C ILE A 111 -20.03 1.55 -11.84
N PRO A 112 -21.23 1.13 -12.30
CA PRO A 112 -22.47 1.56 -11.69
C PRO A 112 -22.70 0.72 -10.43
N LEU A 113 -22.04 1.06 -9.33
CA LEU A 113 -22.46 0.53 -8.04
C LEU A 113 -23.62 1.39 -7.55
N GLN A 114 -24.83 1.03 -8.00
CA GLN A 114 -26.09 1.50 -7.43
C GLN A 114 -26.18 1.03 -5.97
N LEU A 115 -25.54 1.74 -5.04
CA LEU A 115 -25.88 1.65 -3.63
C LEU A 115 -27.07 2.58 -3.39
N THR A 116 -28.24 2.05 -3.68
CA THR A 116 -29.54 2.66 -3.44
C THR A 116 -29.71 3.08 -1.97
N ALA A 117 -30.01 4.36 -1.74
CA ALA A 117 -30.78 4.89 -0.61
C ALA A 117 -30.43 4.39 0.81
N ALA A 118 -29.16 4.18 1.12
CA ALA A 118 -28.73 4.04 2.51
C ALA A 118 -28.44 5.44 3.09
N PRO A 119 -28.85 5.75 4.34
CA PRO A 119 -28.58 7.05 4.95
C PRO A 119 -27.06 7.29 4.91
N CYS A 120 -26.65 8.46 4.42
CA CYS A 120 -25.25 8.81 4.14
C CYS A 120 -24.31 8.44 5.31
N ARG A 121 -24.80 8.60 6.53
CA ARG A 121 -24.16 8.20 7.79
C ARG A 121 -23.66 6.75 7.84
N ASN A 122 -24.50 5.77 7.47
CA ASN A 122 -24.16 4.36 7.60
C ASN A 122 -23.17 3.93 6.51
N VAL A 123 -23.35 4.44 5.29
CA VAL A 123 -22.44 4.18 4.16
C VAL A 123 -21.06 4.75 4.47
N SER A 124 -21.00 5.99 4.96
CA SER A 124 -19.75 6.66 5.25
C SER A 124 -18.95 6.00 6.37
N ARG A 125 -19.64 5.58 7.43
CA ARG A 125 -19.01 4.82 8.53
C ARG A 125 -18.51 3.46 8.07
N ILE A 126 -19.29 2.72 7.27
CA ILE A 126 -18.86 1.41 6.75
C ILE A 126 -17.63 1.59 5.85
N LEU A 127 -17.62 2.57 4.97
CA LEU A 127 -16.50 2.84 4.09
C LEU A 127 -15.24 3.29 4.85
N PHE A 128 -15.38 4.13 5.88
CA PHE A 128 -14.27 4.47 6.76
C PHE A 128 -13.67 3.22 7.42
N ILE A 129 -14.51 2.35 7.97
CA ILE A 129 -14.07 1.07 8.55
C ILE A 129 -13.37 0.21 7.50
N VAL A 130 -13.94 0.08 6.30
CA VAL A 130 -13.34 -0.73 5.23
C VAL A 130 -11.96 -0.18 4.84
N CYS A 131 -11.80 1.14 4.72
CA CYS A 131 -10.53 1.77 4.34
C CYS A 131 -9.44 1.54 5.39
N ASP A 132 -9.78 1.81 6.65
CA ASP A 132 -8.90 1.66 7.80
C ASP A 132 -8.43 0.20 7.97
N TRP A 133 -9.36 -0.74 7.84
CA TRP A 133 -9.06 -2.17 7.90
C TRP A 133 -8.30 -2.68 6.67
N THR A 134 -8.41 -2.01 5.52
CA THR A 134 -7.61 -2.36 4.33
C THR A 134 -6.12 -2.09 4.57
N ASN A 135 -5.78 -0.97 5.21
CA ASN A 135 -4.39 -0.68 5.60
C ASN A 135 -3.83 -1.78 6.52
N MET A 136 -4.63 -2.26 7.47
CA MET A 136 -4.25 -3.37 8.36
C MET A 136 -4.00 -4.71 7.64
N VAL A 137 -4.40 -4.84 6.38
CA VAL A 137 -4.11 -6.01 5.55
C VAL A 137 -2.93 -5.75 4.62
N VAL A 138 -2.87 -4.57 4.01
CA VAL A 138 -1.86 -4.21 3.00
C VAL A 138 -0.47 -4.04 3.61
N PHE A 139 -0.33 -3.27 4.70
CA PHE A 139 0.98 -3.06 5.34
C PHE A 139 1.62 -4.38 5.78
N PRO A 140 0.91 -5.31 6.44
CA PRO A 140 1.50 -6.58 6.83
C PRO A 140 1.91 -7.46 5.65
N MET A 141 1.18 -7.40 4.52
CA MET A 141 1.58 -8.08 3.29
C MET A 141 2.90 -7.52 2.75
N LEU A 142 3.06 -6.19 2.70
CA LEU A 142 4.30 -5.52 2.27
C LEU A 142 5.48 -5.90 3.17
N TRP A 143 5.25 -5.90 4.48
CA TRP A 143 6.26 -6.30 5.45
C TRP A 143 6.64 -7.77 5.32
N ALA A 144 5.67 -8.66 5.07
CA ALA A 144 5.96 -10.07 4.78
C ALA A 144 6.84 -10.23 3.53
N ILE A 145 6.61 -9.43 2.48
CA ILE A 145 7.45 -9.40 1.27
C ILE A 145 8.88 -8.96 1.62
N ILE A 146 9.04 -7.90 2.44
CA ILE A 146 10.35 -7.40 2.87
C ILE A 146 11.09 -8.45 3.72
N ILE A 147 10.39 -9.10 4.66
CA ILE A 147 10.96 -10.18 5.50
C ILE A 147 11.44 -11.32 4.61
N ALA A 148 10.63 -11.76 3.64
CA ALA A 148 11.02 -12.84 2.74
C ALA A 148 12.24 -12.48 1.89
N ARG A 149 12.33 -11.24 1.41
CA ARG A 149 13.50 -10.73 0.67
C ARG A 149 14.74 -10.66 1.55
N LEU A 150 14.62 -10.14 2.78
CA LEU A 150 15.71 -10.11 3.75
C LEU A 150 16.19 -11.51 4.13
N TYR A 151 15.25 -12.45 4.30
CA TYR A 151 15.56 -13.85 4.56
C TYR A 151 16.37 -14.49 3.44
N ALA A 152 16.00 -14.22 2.18
CA ALA A 152 16.75 -14.67 1.01
C ALA A 152 18.15 -14.04 0.95
N MET A 153 18.27 -12.73 1.21
CA MET A 153 19.57 -12.03 1.23
C MET A 153 20.50 -12.54 2.33
N TYR A 154 19.96 -12.93 3.49
CA TYR A 154 20.73 -13.48 4.60
C TYR A 154 20.97 -15.00 4.49
N GLN A 155 21.04 -15.53 3.26
CA GLN A 155 21.30 -16.94 2.98
C GLN A 155 20.41 -17.88 3.78
N GLN A 156 19.12 -17.54 3.93
CA GLN A 156 18.14 -18.35 4.62
C GLN A 156 18.43 -18.58 6.12
N SER A 157 19.10 -17.62 6.78
CA SER A 157 19.36 -17.65 8.22
C SER A 157 18.07 -17.62 9.03
N ARG A 158 17.73 -18.75 9.66
CA ARG A 158 16.52 -18.89 10.51
C ARG A 158 16.51 -17.93 11.69
N LYS A 159 17.68 -17.56 12.22
CA LYS A 159 17.78 -16.66 13.39
C LYS A 159 17.24 -15.27 13.06
N ILE A 160 17.60 -14.73 11.89
CA ILE A 160 17.14 -13.42 11.44
C ILE A 160 15.67 -13.46 11.07
N LEU A 161 15.21 -14.55 10.43
CA LEU A 161 13.79 -14.74 10.15
C LEU A 161 12.95 -14.73 11.42
N ILE A 162 13.34 -15.50 12.44
CA ILE A 162 12.62 -15.55 13.72
C ILE A 162 12.61 -14.16 14.38
N PHE A 163 13.74 -13.46 14.40
CA PHE A 163 13.83 -12.11 14.97
C PHE A 163 12.90 -11.12 14.25
N LEU A 164 12.95 -11.08 12.91
CA LEU A 164 12.10 -10.21 12.10
C LEU A 164 10.62 -10.56 12.23
N PHE A 165 10.29 -11.85 12.26
CA PHE A 165 8.91 -12.31 12.37
C PHE A 165 8.31 -12.02 13.74
N VAL A 166 9.06 -12.19 14.83
CA VAL A 166 8.58 -11.89 16.19
C VAL A 166 8.31 -10.40 16.36
N THR A 167 9.24 -9.55 15.90
CA THR A 167 9.07 -8.08 15.98
C THR A 167 7.92 -7.60 15.09
N PHE A 168 7.82 -8.12 13.86
CA PHE A 168 6.69 -7.91 12.96
C PHE A 168 5.35 -8.27 13.61
N LEU A 169 5.26 -9.46 14.22
CA LEU A 169 4.02 -9.94 14.82
C LEU A 169 3.60 -9.09 16.02
N ALA A 170 4.56 -8.68 16.86
CA ALA A 170 4.29 -7.81 18.00
C ALA A 170 3.71 -6.45 17.55
N ASP A 171 4.30 -5.85 16.52
CA ASP A 171 3.83 -4.58 15.96
C ASP A 171 2.42 -4.70 15.34
N ASN A 172 2.19 -5.78 14.59
CA ASN A 172 0.88 -6.08 13.99
C ASN A 172 -0.23 -6.24 15.03
N ILE A 173 0.06 -6.96 16.11
CA ILE A 173 -0.89 -7.15 17.22
C ILE A 173 -1.22 -5.80 17.85
N PHE A 174 -0.21 -4.96 18.11
CA PHE A 174 -0.43 -3.63 18.67
C PHE A 174 -1.28 -2.76 17.74
N ASN A 175 -0.95 -2.68 16.46
CA ASN A 175 -1.71 -1.89 15.48
C ASN A 175 -3.16 -2.38 15.35
N THR A 176 -3.38 -3.69 15.35
CA THR A 176 -4.74 -4.27 15.31
C THR A 176 -5.56 -3.86 16.54
N VAL A 177 -4.96 -3.90 17.74
CA VAL A 177 -5.64 -3.49 18.98
C VAL A 177 -6.01 -2.01 18.92
N VAL A 178 -5.06 -1.14 18.52
CA VAL A 178 -5.33 0.29 18.34
C VAL A 178 -6.45 0.52 17.32
N ASN A 179 -6.47 -0.25 16.24
CA ASN A 179 -7.49 -0.14 15.20
C ASN A 179 -8.90 -0.49 15.70
N ILE A 180 -9.00 -1.58 16.49
CA ILE A 180 -10.26 -2.00 17.10
C ILE A 180 -10.76 -0.92 18.07
N MET A 181 -9.87 -0.38 18.91
CA MET A 181 -10.23 0.72 19.83
C MET A 181 -10.71 1.95 19.06
N THR A 182 -10.00 2.33 18.00
CA THR A 182 -10.37 3.46 17.14
C THR A 182 -11.75 3.24 16.54
N THR A 183 -11.99 2.08 15.93
CA THR A 183 -13.30 1.72 15.34
C THR A 183 -14.43 1.77 16.38
N MET A 184 -14.19 1.32 17.62
CA MET A 184 -15.19 1.31 18.69
C MET A 184 -15.51 2.71 19.24
N HIS A 185 -14.52 3.61 19.26
CA HIS A 185 -14.65 4.97 19.80
C HIS A 185 -14.90 6.03 18.73
N THR A 186 -15.18 5.61 17.50
CA THR A 186 -15.51 6.51 16.40
C THR A 186 -17.01 6.69 16.28
N SER A 187 -17.48 7.94 16.35
CA SER A 187 -18.88 8.30 16.06
C SER A 187 -18.95 9.13 14.79
N GLY A 188 -19.78 8.72 13.84
CA GLY A 188 -20.06 9.49 12.62
C GLY A 188 -21.28 10.39 12.83
N GLU A 189 -21.09 11.70 12.64
CA GLU A 189 -22.16 12.69 12.61
C GLU A 189 -22.40 13.14 11.17
N GLU A 190 -23.67 13.32 10.82
CA GLU A 190 -24.08 13.77 9.48
C GLU A 190 -24.31 15.29 9.52
N LEU A 191 -23.60 16.01 8.66
CA LEU A 191 -23.71 17.45 8.51
C LEU A 191 -24.23 17.78 7.11
N ILE A 192 -25.26 18.61 7.03
CA ILE A 192 -25.76 19.19 5.78
C ILE A 192 -25.34 20.66 5.79
N LEU A 193 -24.31 20.99 5.01
CA LEU A 193 -23.70 22.32 4.96
C LEU A 193 -24.01 22.98 3.62
N SER A 194 -24.85 24.03 3.61
CA SER A 194 -25.26 24.72 2.38
C SER A 194 -25.76 23.76 1.29
N GLY A 195 -26.58 22.77 1.67
CA GLY A 195 -27.08 21.72 0.78
C GLY A 195 -26.09 20.59 0.43
N THR A 196 -24.83 20.67 0.87
CA THR A 196 -23.86 19.57 0.69
C THR A 196 -23.90 18.59 1.86
N TYR A 197 -24.06 17.30 1.58
CA TYR A 197 -24.05 16.27 2.61
C TYR A 197 -22.61 15.85 2.92
N GLN A 198 -22.25 15.97 4.20
CA GLN A 198 -20.94 15.63 4.73
C GLN A 198 -21.05 14.68 5.91
N CYS A 199 -20.03 13.84 6.10
CA CYS A 199 -19.87 13.02 7.30
C CYS A 199 -18.66 13.52 8.08
N SER A 200 -18.88 14.04 9.29
CA SER A 200 -17.79 14.30 10.23
C SER A 200 -17.58 13.07 11.10
N ILE A 201 -16.33 12.71 11.30
CA ILE A 201 -15.92 11.58 12.13
C ILE A 201 -15.33 12.15 13.41
N GLY A 202 -16.05 11.97 14.52
CA GLY A 202 -15.59 12.33 15.85
C GLY A 202 -14.68 11.25 16.41
N PHE A 203 -13.50 11.65 16.88
CA PHE A 203 -12.54 10.79 17.58
C PHE A 203 -12.52 11.13 19.07
N ALA A 204 -12.41 10.11 19.93
CA ALA A 204 -12.19 10.32 21.36
C ALA A 204 -10.82 10.95 21.66
N GLU A 205 -10.73 11.71 22.75
CA GLU A 205 -9.47 12.31 23.21
C GLU A 205 -8.39 11.24 23.43
N GLY A 206 -7.25 11.36 22.74
CA GLY A 206 -6.11 10.43 22.84
C GLY A 206 -5.91 9.50 21.64
N ILE A 207 -6.87 9.38 20.73
CA ILE A 207 -6.72 8.59 19.49
C ILE A 207 -5.56 9.09 18.60
N PRO A 208 -5.37 10.42 18.37
CA PRO A 208 -4.26 10.90 17.54
C PRO A 208 -2.87 10.54 18.11
N LEU A 209 -2.74 10.45 19.44
CA LEU A 209 -1.50 10.02 20.07
C LEU A 209 -1.25 8.52 19.85
N LEU A 210 -2.30 7.70 19.95
CA LEU A 210 -2.20 6.26 19.66
C LEU A 210 -1.81 6.03 18.19
N ASP A 211 -2.39 6.79 17.25
CA ASP A 211 -1.99 6.74 15.84
C ASP A 211 -0.54 7.21 15.64
N ALA A 212 -0.10 8.27 16.31
CA ALA A 212 1.32 8.65 16.27
C ALA A 212 2.24 7.51 16.76
N VAL A 213 1.84 6.77 17.79
CA VAL A 213 2.61 5.63 18.31
C VAL A 213 2.68 4.48 17.30
N THR A 214 1.59 4.14 16.60
CA THR A 214 1.62 3.09 15.55
C THR A 214 2.57 3.46 14.43
N TRP A 215 2.56 4.71 13.97
CA TRP A 215 3.50 5.22 12.96
C TRP A 215 4.96 5.21 13.45
N ILE A 216 5.21 5.54 14.72
CA ILE A 216 6.56 5.46 15.31
C ILE A 216 7.06 4.01 15.31
N LEU A 217 6.26 3.07 15.79
CA LEU A 217 6.67 1.66 15.88
C LEU A 217 6.93 1.06 14.48
N GLY A 218 6.06 1.34 13.51
CA GLY A 218 6.27 0.95 12.12
C GLY A 218 7.53 1.56 11.51
N THR A 219 7.81 2.83 11.80
CA THR A 219 9.05 3.49 11.35
C THR A 219 10.29 2.85 11.98
N VAL A 220 10.25 2.51 13.27
CA VAL A 220 11.35 1.79 13.94
C VAL A 220 11.58 0.44 13.26
N TRP A 221 10.52 -0.31 12.97
CA TRP A 221 10.62 -1.59 12.28
C TRP A 221 11.23 -1.46 10.87
N GLU A 222 10.79 -0.48 10.09
CA GLU A 222 11.32 -0.21 8.74
C GLU A 222 12.79 0.23 8.78
N VAL A 223 13.18 1.06 9.76
CA VAL A 223 14.59 1.44 9.97
C VAL A 223 15.43 0.21 10.32
N LEU A 224 14.92 -0.70 11.16
CA LEU A 224 15.60 -1.96 11.46
C LEU A 224 15.77 -2.82 10.20
N ALA A 225 14.72 -2.96 9.37
CA ALA A 225 14.76 -3.70 8.11
C ALA A 225 15.76 -3.07 7.11
N LEU A 226 15.76 -1.74 6.97
CA LEU A 226 16.71 -1.00 6.14
C LEU A 226 18.15 -1.19 6.63
N CYS A 227 18.39 -1.12 7.94
CA CYS A 227 19.72 -1.34 8.52
C CYS A 227 20.24 -2.74 8.19
N LEU A 228 19.40 -3.77 8.27
CA LEU A 228 19.75 -5.14 7.89
C LEU A 228 20.03 -5.26 6.39
N ALA A 229 19.20 -4.65 5.54
CA ALA A 229 19.42 -4.63 4.09
C ALA A 229 20.74 -3.96 3.70
N VAL A 230 21.07 -2.82 4.32
CA VAL A 230 22.33 -2.10 4.09
C VAL A 230 23.52 -2.91 4.60
N ARG A 231 23.41 -3.54 5.79
CA ARG A 231 24.50 -4.38 6.34
C ARG A 231 24.89 -5.51 5.40
N ILE A 232 23.91 -6.24 4.86
CA ILE A 232 24.19 -7.34 3.93
C ILE A 232 24.72 -6.83 2.60
N ALA A 233 24.20 -5.71 2.10
CA ALA A 233 24.72 -5.07 0.90
C ALA A 233 26.19 -4.68 1.05
N VAL A 234 26.53 -3.96 2.12
CA VAL A 234 27.91 -3.53 2.41
C VAL A 234 28.84 -4.74 2.58
N LYS A 235 28.40 -5.78 3.28
CA LYS A 235 29.17 -7.02 3.42
C LYS A 235 29.47 -7.63 2.05
N HIS A 236 28.47 -7.79 1.19
CA HIS A 236 28.65 -8.36 -0.14
C HIS A 236 29.51 -7.51 -1.07
N PHE A 237 29.37 -6.18 -1.04
CA PHE A 237 30.23 -5.28 -1.82
C PHE A 237 31.69 -5.34 -1.35
N ARG A 238 31.93 -5.43 -0.04
CA ARG A 238 33.29 -5.58 0.52
C ARG A 238 33.93 -6.90 0.11
N GLU A 239 33.20 -8.01 0.24
CA GLU A 239 33.69 -9.33 -0.16
C GLU A 239 33.97 -9.38 -1.67
N ARG A 240 33.09 -8.82 -2.52
CA ARG A 240 33.33 -8.75 -3.97
C ARG A 240 34.51 -7.87 -4.36
N ARG A 241 34.71 -6.75 -3.67
CA ARG A 241 35.88 -5.89 -3.92
C ARG A 241 37.20 -6.65 -3.69
N GLN A 242 37.18 -7.69 -2.84
CA GLN A 242 38.32 -8.57 -2.59
C GLN A 242 38.50 -9.68 -3.63
N TYR A 243 37.43 -10.13 -4.28
CA TYR A 243 37.44 -11.22 -5.28
C TYR A 243 36.96 -10.69 -6.64
N SER A 244 37.90 -10.13 -7.41
CA SER A 244 37.68 -9.46 -8.71
C SER A 244 37.18 -10.38 -9.85
N ALA A 245 35.97 -10.96 -9.74
CA ALA A 245 35.30 -11.66 -10.85
C ALA A 245 33.80 -11.92 -10.58
N GLY A 246 32.98 -10.87 -10.44
CA GLY A 246 31.54 -11.07 -10.22
C GLY A 246 30.67 -9.91 -10.67
N GLY A 247 30.66 -9.61 -11.98
CA GLY A 247 29.80 -8.56 -12.56
C GLY A 247 28.31 -8.90 -12.41
N ILE A 248 27.90 -10.08 -12.88
CA ILE A 248 26.47 -10.40 -13.04
C ILE A 248 25.72 -10.49 -11.72
N ILE A 249 26.28 -11.15 -10.70
CA ILE A 249 25.60 -11.21 -9.40
C ILE A 249 25.64 -9.82 -8.70
N GLY A 250 26.58 -8.94 -9.07
CA GLY A 250 26.68 -7.58 -8.52
C GLY A 250 25.55 -6.67 -9.02
N ASP A 251 25.21 -6.82 -10.30
CA ASP A 251 24.13 -6.06 -10.93
C ASP A 251 22.76 -6.43 -10.34
N CYS A 252 22.51 -7.72 -10.06
CA CYS A 252 21.32 -8.19 -9.34
C CYS A 252 21.15 -7.51 -7.98
N PHE A 253 22.20 -7.54 -7.15
CA PHE A 253 22.19 -6.92 -5.84
C PHE A 253 22.00 -5.40 -5.93
N THR A 254 22.56 -4.77 -6.96
CA THR A 254 22.41 -3.33 -7.18
C THR A 254 20.96 -2.96 -7.52
N VAL A 255 20.31 -3.71 -8.41
CA VAL A 255 18.88 -3.55 -8.72
C VAL A 255 18.02 -3.78 -7.48
N LEU A 256 18.32 -4.85 -6.72
CA LEU A 256 17.63 -5.17 -5.49
C LEU A 256 17.71 -4.01 -4.48
N ILE A 257 18.92 -3.49 -4.22
CA ILE A 257 19.12 -2.39 -3.28
C ILE A 257 18.45 -1.10 -3.75
N LYS A 258 18.49 -0.79 -5.05
CA LYS A 258 17.78 0.38 -5.59
C LYS A 258 16.27 0.32 -5.29
N THR A 259 15.65 -0.84 -5.50
CA THR A 259 14.21 -1.01 -5.21
C THR A 259 13.90 -0.90 -3.72
N HIS A 260 14.74 -1.49 -2.85
CA HIS A 260 14.62 -1.37 -1.40
C HIS A 260 14.74 0.09 -0.94
N VAL A 261 15.79 0.80 -1.37
CA VAL A 261 16.06 2.18 -0.95
C VAL A 261 14.92 3.12 -1.36
N LEU A 262 14.38 2.97 -2.58
CA LEU A 262 13.24 3.77 -3.02
C LEU A 262 11.99 3.51 -2.16
N TYR A 263 11.70 2.24 -1.84
CA TYR A 263 10.60 1.89 -0.94
C TYR A 263 10.81 2.48 0.46
N PHE A 264 11.97 2.26 1.08
CA PHE A 264 12.26 2.77 2.43
C PHE A 264 12.26 4.31 2.49
N ALA A 265 12.73 4.99 1.44
CA ALA A 265 12.66 6.46 1.36
C ALA A 265 11.21 6.95 1.29
N SER A 266 10.36 6.26 0.53
CA SER A 266 8.92 6.58 0.47
C SER A 266 8.24 6.36 1.83
N PHE A 267 8.55 5.25 2.52
CA PHE A 267 8.05 4.99 3.88
C PHE A 267 8.48 6.08 4.85
N GLY A 268 9.76 6.46 4.84
CA GLY A 268 10.26 7.56 5.67
C GLY A 268 9.53 8.88 5.41
N ALA A 269 9.25 9.19 4.14
CA ALA A 269 8.48 10.38 3.79
C ALA A 269 7.06 10.30 4.36
N VAL A 270 6.31 9.23 4.10
CA VAL A 270 4.95 9.03 4.62
C VAL A 270 4.92 9.14 6.14
N SER A 271 5.81 8.42 6.84
CA SER A 271 5.92 8.50 8.30
C SER A 271 6.19 9.91 8.80
N CYS A 272 7.08 10.66 8.15
CA CYS A 272 7.33 12.05 8.53
C CYS A 272 6.07 12.91 8.40
N PHE A 273 5.36 12.81 7.26
CA PHE A 273 4.12 13.55 7.06
C PHE A 273 3.03 13.16 8.08
N SER A 274 2.84 11.85 8.32
CA SER A 274 1.87 11.35 9.32
C SER A 274 2.20 11.82 10.74
N LEU A 275 3.48 11.79 11.14
CA LEU A 275 3.88 12.23 12.48
C LEU A 275 3.76 13.75 12.65
N ILE A 276 4.05 14.53 11.61
CA ILE A 276 3.85 15.99 11.65
C ILE A 276 2.37 16.31 11.87
N LEU A 277 1.47 15.66 11.13
CA LEU A 277 0.02 15.89 11.25
C LEU A 277 -0.51 15.51 12.63
N ASN A 278 -0.06 14.39 13.20
CA ASN A 278 -0.56 13.90 14.49
C ASN A 278 0.07 14.59 15.71
N LEU A 279 1.36 14.96 15.67
CA LEU A 279 2.09 15.50 16.82
C LEU A 279 2.26 17.03 16.81
N SER A 280 2.18 17.67 15.65
CA SER A 280 2.41 19.12 15.51
C SER A 280 1.24 19.84 14.83
N PRO A 281 0.11 20.04 15.55
CA PRO A 281 -1.04 20.76 15.01
C PRO A 281 -0.74 22.22 14.66
N THR A 282 0.38 22.79 15.15
CA THR A 282 0.79 24.17 14.86
C THR A 282 1.51 24.33 13.52
N LEU A 283 2.23 23.31 13.04
CA LEU A 283 2.91 23.35 11.73
C LEU A 283 1.97 22.97 10.57
N SER A 284 0.91 22.21 10.85
CA SER A 284 -0.15 21.88 9.89
C SER A 284 -1.21 22.99 9.73
N ALA A 285 -1.18 24.00 10.60
CA ALA A 285 -2.25 25.01 10.73
C ALA A 285 -2.41 25.92 9.51
N GLU A 286 -1.36 26.15 8.71
CA GLU A 286 -1.46 27.10 7.59
C GLU A 286 -2.24 26.54 6.40
N ASN A 287 -2.18 25.23 6.13
CA ASN A 287 -2.90 24.56 5.02
C ASN A 287 -3.07 23.04 5.27
N PRO A 288 -3.85 22.61 6.27
CA PRO A 288 -3.92 21.20 6.67
C PRO A 288 -4.42 20.28 5.54
N GLN A 289 -5.31 20.78 4.67
CA GLN A 289 -5.83 20.02 3.52
C GLN A 289 -4.76 19.68 2.47
N ILE A 290 -3.77 20.56 2.26
CA ILE A 290 -2.69 20.31 1.30
C ILE A 290 -1.76 19.21 1.84
N TYR A 291 -1.41 19.29 3.13
CA TYR A 291 -0.60 18.26 3.78
C TYR A 291 -1.28 16.89 3.77
N ALA A 292 -2.56 16.84 4.13
CA ALA A 292 -3.34 15.60 4.09
C ALA A 292 -3.48 15.04 2.67
N GLY A 293 -3.70 15.90 1.66
CA GLY A 293 -3.74 15.48 0.26
C GLY A 293 -2.41 14.89 -0.25
N PHE A 294 -1.28 15.50 0.10
CA PHE A 294 0.03 14.93 -0.23
C PHE A 294 0.30 13.61 0.51
N LEU A 295 -0.04 13.54 1.80
CA LEU A 295 0.10 12.30 2.56
C LEU A 295 -0.70 11.16 1.91
N GLN A 296 -1.90 11.46 1.42
CA GLN A 296 -2.72 10.50 0.71
C GLN A 296 -2.02 9.96 -0.55
N ILE A 297 -1.55 10.86 -1.43
CA ILE A 297 -0.82 10.45 -2.64
C ILE A 297 0.40 9.59 -2.27
N LEU A 298 1.19 10.03 -1.29
CA LEU A 298 2.41 9.32 -0.89
C LEU A 298 2.10 7.93 -0.33
N THR A 299 1.05 7.79 0.47
CA THR A 299 0.61 6.51 1.05
C THR A 299 0.17 5.54 -0.04
N VAL A 300 -0.65 6.01 -0.99
CA VAL A 300 -1.13 5.23 -2.13
C VAL A 300 0.03 4.77 -3.01
N VAL A 301 0.94 5.68 -3.35
CA VAL A 301 2.12 5.38 -4.17
C VAL A 301 3.05 4.38 -3.46
N GLN A 302 3.29 4.57 -2.17
CA GLN A 302 4.12 3.65 -1.38
C GLN A 302 3.52 2.24 -1.38
N SER A 303 2.25 2.11 -1.02
CA SER A 303 1.62 0.82 -0.80
C SER A 303 1.33 0.08 -2.12
N PHE A 304 0.82 0.79 -3.12
CA PHE A 304 0.24 0.16 -4.31
C PHE A 304 1.06 0.30 -5.59
N VAL A 305 2.06 1.18 -5.60
CA VAL A 305 2.99 1.32 -6.73
C VAL A 305 4.36 0.75 -6.37
N LEU A 306 4.98 1.24 -5.29
CA LEU A 306 6.34 0.82 -4.91
C LEU A 306 6.37 -0.61 -4.35
N GLY A 307 5.37 -1.01 -3.57
CA GLY A 307 5.22 -2.38 -3.07
C GLY A 307 5.23 -3.44 -4.19
N PRO A 308 4.32 -3.37 -5.19
CA PRO A 308 4.31 -4.31 -6.32
C PRO A 308 5.58 -4.24 -7.18
N ARG A 309 6.11 -3.04 -7.45
CA ARG A 309 7.36 -2.86 -8.22
C ARG A 309 8.57 -3.51 -7.57
N LEU A 310 8.56 -3.62 -6.24
CA LEU A 310 9.55 -4.38 -5.48
C LEU A 310 9.63 -5.83 -6.01
N ILE A 311 8.50 -6.50 -6.22
CA ILE A 311 8.49 -7.92 -6.65
C ILE A 311 8.81 -8.05 -8.14
N LEU A 312 8.19 -7.21 -8.97
CA LEU A 312 8.39 -7.25 -10.42
C LEU A 312 9.87 -7.07 -10.80
N GLY A 313 10.57 -6.12 -10.16
CA GLY A 313 11.98 -5.86 -10.47
C GLY A 313 12.91 -7.06 -10.24
N ILE A 314 12.63 -7.94 -9.27
CA ILE A 314 13.40 -9.20 -9.11
C ILE A 314 13.05 -10.18 -10.22
N ARG A 315 11.77 -10.40 -10.49
CA ARG A 315 11.35 -11.43 -11.44
C ARG A 315 11.79 -11.09 -12.86
N GLU A 316 11.72 -9.81 -13.22
CA GLU A 316 12.23 -9.31 -14.49
C GLU A 316 13.73 -9.55 -14.60
N TYR A 317 14.49 -9.25 -13.54
CA TYR A 317 15.93 -9.51 -13.51
C TYR A 317 16.25 -11.01 -13.65
N GLN A 318 15.52 -11.87 -12.93
CA GLN A 318 15.69 -13.32 -13.01
C GLN A 318 15.35 -13.85 -14.41
N ALA A 319 14.27 -13.38 -15.02
CA ALA A 319 13.88 -13.78 -16.37
C ALA A 319 14.92 -13.37 -17.42
N LYS A 320 15.45 -12.14 -17.34
CA LYS A 320 16.54 -11.65 -18.21
C LYS A 320 17.79 -12.49 -18.04
N PHE A 321 18.19 -12.79 -16.80
CA PHE A 321 19.37 -13.60 -16.53
C PHE A 321 19.25 -15.03 -17.11
N VAL A 322 18.08 -15.66 -16.98
CA VAL A 322 17.85 -17.00 -17.57
C VAL A 322 17.93 -16.93 -19.09
N ALA A 323 17.28 -15.94 -19.72
CA ALA A 323 17.31 -15.78 -21.17
C ALA A 323 18.73 -15.53 -21.72
N ASP A 324 19.55 -14.72 -21.04
CA ASP A 324 20.94 -14.47 -21.42
C ASP A 324 21.81 -15.74 -21.30
N SER A 325 21.56 -16.56 -20.28
CA SER A 325 22.24 -17.85 -20.11
C SER A 325 21.87 -18.86 -21.19
N ASP A 326 20.58 -18.94 -21.55
CA ASP A 326 20.09 -19.85 -22.59
C ASP A 326 20.63 -19.42 -23.96
N ALA A 327 20.63 -18.12 -24.27
CA ALA A 327 21.21 -17.59 -25.50
C ALA A 327 22.73 -17.82 -25.60
N ALA A 328 23.46 -17.69 -24.49
CA ALA A 328 24.88 -18.01 -24.43
C ALA A 328 25.14 -19.52 -24.63
N THR A 329 24.30 -20.37 -24.05
CA THR A 329 24.39 -21.84 -24.19
C THR A 329 24.11 -22.26 -25.64
N ASP A 330 23.09 -21.69 -26.27
CA ASP A 330 22.76 -21.93 -27.68
C ASP A 330 23.91 -21.50 -28.61
N MET A 331 24.50 -20.32 -28.39
CA MET A 331 25.68 -19.85 -29.13
C MET A 331 26.88 -20.81 -28.99
N THR A 332 27.12 -21.37 -27.80
CA THR A 332 28.21 -22.34 -27.61
C THR A 332 27.93 -23.70 -28.24
N SER A 333 26.67 -24.12 -28.34
CA SER A 333 26.30 -25.38 -29.02
C SER A 333 26.50 -25.30 -30.54
N ILE A 334 26.26 -24.13 -31.13
CA ILE A 334 26.46 -23.88 -32.57
C ILE A 334 27.96 -23.83 -32.93
N ALA A 335 28.82 -23.47 -31.98
CA ALA A 335 30.27 -23.34 -32.19
C ALA A 335 31.06 -24.67 -32.04
N PHE A 336 30.44 -25.78 -31.65
CA PHE A 336 31.13 -27.06 -31.41
C PHE A 336 30.72 -28.20 -32.34
N GLN A 337 30.43 -27.87 -33.61
CA GLN A 337 30.24 -28.85 -34.68
C GLN A 337 31.36 -28.73 -35.74
N GLU A 338 32.63 -28.65 -35.30
CA GLU A 338 33.79 -28.65 -36.19
C GLU A 338 34.37 -30.06 -36.36
N ARG A 339 33.96 -30.70 -37.46
CA ARG A 339 34.56 -31.83 -38.21
C ARG A 339 35.33 -32.90 -37.42
N GLU A 340 34.67 -34.03 -37.16
CA GLU A 340 35.37 -35.32 -37.14
C GLU A 340 36.10 -35.53 -38.47
N HIS A 341 37.44 -35.48 -38.45
CA HIS A 341 38.27 -35.99 -39.53
C HIS A 341 38.13 -37.51 -39.58
N VAL A 342 37.47 -38.01 -40.62
CA VAL A 342 37.49 -39.43 -41.02
C VAL A 342 38.91 -39.76 -41.48
N PRO A 343 39.64 -40.69 -40.82
CA PRO A 343 40.90 -41.17 -41.36
C PRO A 343 40.60 -42.23 -42.41
N THR A 344 40.77 -41.88 -43.69
CA THR A 344 40.75 -42.86 -44.78
C THR A 344 42.00 -43.73 -44.66
N GLY A 345 41.83 -44.94 -44.15
CA GLY A 345 42.87 -45.96 -44.09
C GLY A 345 43.30 -46.39 -45.50
N SER A 346 44.60 -46.35 -45.74
CA SER A 346 45.25 -46.99 -46.87
C SER A 346 45.57 -48.45 -46.56
N SER A 347 44.94 -49.38 -47.28
CA SER A 347 45.48 -50.73 -47.47
C SER A 347 45.08 -51.27 -48.85
N VAL A 348 46.03 -51.16 -49.78
CA VAL A 348 46.60 -52.17 -50.70
C VAL A 348 47.23 -51.44 -51.87
#